data_AF-A0A7C1FL69-F1
#
_entry.id   AF-A0A7C1FL69-F1
#
_cell.length_a   1.000
_cell.length_b   1.000
_cell.length_c   1.000
_cell.angle_alpha   90.00
_cell.angle_beta   90.00
_cell.angle_gamma   90.00
#
_symmetry.space_group_name_H-M   'P 1'
#
loop_
_entity.id
_entity.type
_entity.pdbx_description
1 polymer ?
#
loop_
_entity_poly.entity_id
_entity_poly.type
_entity_poly.pdbx_seq_one_letter_code
_entity_poly.pdbx_strand_id
1 'polypeptide(L)'
;PEASREVRRGRTPFRQFDFPPLDHVQLAEKLDLIDFEAGARVAGHGFYFLKNEAVLLELALQQYAVQSLTREGFTAVSTPDLARNEVLEGIGFIPRGPETQIYSVENTDLSLVATAEITLGGMLADQTVDAEQLPIKLCGISHCFRTEAGAHGRATRGLFRVHQFTKVEMFAFTLPEQSDPMLDHLCELECRLFDGLGIPYRVIDTATGDLGGPAYRKFDLEAWMPGRNEFGEVTSTSNCTDYQARRLNIRYRVKGQRGTRLVHTLNGTAIAISRTLIAILENYQQADGSVIVPEALRPWMGIDRIGS
;
A
#
# COMPACT_ATOMS: atom_id res chain seq x y z
N PRO A 1 1.75 5.12 -19.44
CA PRO A 1 1.31 6.21 -18.54
C PRO A 1 0.43 7.28 -19.19
N GLU A 2 0.77 7.75 -20.40
CA GLU A 2 0.09 8.88 -21.07
C GLU A 2 -1.40 8.63 -21.39
N ALA A 3 -1.82 7.36 -21.45
CA ALA A 3 -3.22 7.00 -21.69
C ALA A 3 -4.06 6.86 -20.40
N SER A 4 -3.43 6.90 -19.22
CA SER A 4 -4.12 6.82 -17.94
C SER A 4 -4.91 8.10 -17.70
N ARG A 5 -6.08 7.98 -17.05
CA ARG A 5 -7.04 9.09 -16.93
C ARG A 5 -7.24 9.48 -15.49
N GLU A 6 -7.13 10.76 -15.19
CA GLU A 6 -7.58 11.29 -13.91
C GLU A 6 -9.11 11.23 -13.85
N VAL A 7 -9.65 10.50 -12.87
CA VAL A 7 -11.10 10.28 -12.72
C VAL A 7 -11.68 11.00 -11.50
N ARG A 8 -10.84 11.38 -10.52
CA ARG A 8 -11.26 12.06 -9.30
C ARG A 8 -10.10 12.85 -8.68
N ARG A 9 -10.42 13.92 -7.95
CA ARG A 9 -9.50 14.60 -7.02
C ARG A 9 -10.04 14.53 -5.60
N GLY A 10 -9.13 14.49 -4.63
CA GLY A 10 -9.46 14.62 -3.21
C GLY A 10 -10.03 16.00 -2.88
N ARG A 11 -10.64 16.13 -1.70
CA ARG A 11 -11.29 17.39 -1.28
C ARG A 11 -10.32 18.42 -0.70
N THR A 12 -9.12 18.00 -0.29
CA THR A 12 -8.11 18.88 0.29
C THR A 12 -7.44 19.72 -0.80
N PRO A 13 -7.45 21.06 -0.70
CA PRO A 13 -6.75 21.92 -1.65
C PRO A 13 -5.23 21.83 -1.47
N PHE A 14 -4.47 22.14 -2.53
CA PHE A 14 -3.02 22.30 -2.39
C PHE A 14 -2.68 23.45 -1.46
N ARG A 15 -1.74 23.22 -0.55
CA ARG A 15 -1.22 24.27 0.32
C ARG A 15 -0.35 25.22 -0.47
N GLN A 16 -0.61 26.52 -0.34
CA GLN A 16 0.31 27.57 -0.76
C GLN A 16 1.24 27.89 0.42
N PHE A 17 2.54 27.76 0.19
CA PHE A 17 3.55 28.11 1.18
C PHE A 17 4.02 29.55 0.97
N ASP A 18 4.08 30.31 2.06
CA ASP A 18 4.68 31.65 2.15
C ASP A 18 6.19 31.60 2.44
N PHE A 19 6.75 30.40 2.51
CA PHE A 19 8.17 30.08 2.62
C PHE A 19 8.56 28.99 1.61
N PRO A 20 9.85 28.85 1.24
CA PRO A 20 10.29 27.73 0.40
C PRO A 20 10.07 26.39 1.11
N PRO A 21 9.22 25.48 0.60
CA PRO A 21 8.99 24.20 1.26
C PRO A 21 10.24 23.32 1.18
N LEU A 22 10.57 22.69 2.29
CA LEU A 22 11.60 21.65 2.37
C LEU A 22 11.04 20.32 1.87
N ASP A 23 11.92 19.50 1.27
CA ASP A 23 11.58 18.10 0.98
C ASP A 23 11.61 17.24 2.26
N HIS A 24 11.01 16.05 2.21
CA HIS A 24 10.97 15.16 3.37
C HIS A 24 12.36 14.72 3.87
N VAL A 25 13.40 14.72 3.03
CA VAL A 25 14.76 14.36 3.45
C VAL A 25 15.35 15.47 4.31
N GLN A 26 15.20 16.72 3.87
CA GLN A 26 15.62 17.90 4.63
C GLN A 26 14.87 18.03 5.96
N LEU A 27 13.55 17.77 5.96
CA LEU A 27 12.73 17.76 7.17
C LEU A 27 13.17 16.63 8.12
N ALA A 28 13.41 15.43 7.58
CA ALA A 28 13.83 14.29 8.38
C ALA A 28 15.20 14.49 9.04
N GLU A 29 16.16 15.12 8.34
CA GLU A 29 17.46 15.48 8.90
C GLU A 29 17.30 16.53 10.00
N LYS A 30 16.55 17.60 9.73
CA LYS A 30 16.35 18.71 10.66
C LYS A 30 15.66 18.28 11.96
N LEU A 31 14.74 17.32 11.88
CA LEU A 31 13.94 16.83 13.00
C LEU A 31 14.47 15.52 13.59
N ASP A 32 15.60 15.01 13.11
CA ASP A 32 16.19 13.73 13.51
C ASP A 32 15.21 12.54 13.43
N LEU A 33 14.44 12.47 12.33
CA LEU A 33 13.35 11.50 12.14
C LEU A 33 13.75 10.27 11.33
N ILE A 34 14.71 10.41 10.40
CA ILE A 34 15.11 9.31 9.51
C ILE A 34 16.62 9.32 9.32
N ASP A 35 17.26 8.18 9.59
CA ASP A 35 18.69 7.98 9.38
C ASP A 35 18.92 7.07 8.16
N PHE A 36 19.10 7.71 7.00
CA PHE A 36 19.43 7.03 5.75
C PHE A 36 20.89 6.56 5.72
N GLU A 37 21.81 7.25 6.41
CA GLU A 37 23.22 6.87 6.41
C GLU A 37 23.44 5.59 7.21
N ALA A 38 22.79 5.44 8.37
CA ALA A 38 22.80 4.19 9.12
C ALA A 38 22.18 3.05 8.31
N GLY A 39 21.08 3.30 7.61
CA GLY A 39 20.48 2.33 6.69
C GLY A 39 21.48 1.86 5.62
N ALA A 40 22.15 2.81 4.97
CA ALA A 40 23.19 2.53 3.98
C ALA A 40 24.38 1.75 4.56
N ARG A 41 24.84 2.09 5.77
CA ARG A 41 25.93 1.38 6.46
C ARG A 41 25.56 -0.07 6.82
N VAL A 42 24.30 -0.33 7.19
CA VAL A 42 23.85 -1.64 7.69
C VAL A 42 23.41 -2.58 6.57
N ALA A 43 22.59 -2.09 5.64
CA ALA A 43 21.91 -2.92 4.63
C ALA A 43 22.12 -2.45 3.19
N GLY A 44 22.84 -1.34 2.98
CA GLY A 44 23.07 -0.74 1.66
C GLY A 44 22.04 0.33 1.30
N HIS A 45 22.20 0.90 0.11
CA HIS A 45 21.34 1.98 -0.38
C HIS A 45 19.86 1.55 -0.42
N GLY A 46 18.93 2.46 -0.12
CA GLY A 46 17.48 2.18 -0.16
C GLY A 46 16.90 1.58 1.13
N PHE A 47 17.72 1.45 2.18
CA PHE A 47 17.30 1.15 3.55
C PHE A 47 17.45 2.40 4.44
N TYR A 48 16.71 2.44 5.56
CA TYR A 48 16.66 3.57 6.48
C TYR A 48 16.27 3.11 7.88
N PHE A 49 16.57 3.93 8.89
CA PHE A 49 16.00 3.81 10.23
C PHE A 49 15.02 4.96 10.47
N LEU A 50 13.83 4.65 10.99
CA LEU A 50 12.96 5.67 11.57
C LEU A 50 13.38 5.94 13.01
N LYS A 51 13.25 7.19 13.45
CA LYS A 51 13.61 7.68 14.79
C LYS A 51 12.50 8.55 15.36
N ASN A 52 12.49 8.67 16.69
CA ASN A 52 11.65 9.60 17.44
C ASN A 52 10.17 9.55 16.99
N GLU A 53 9.56 10.71 16.71
CA GLU A 53 8.17 10.83 16.32
C GLU A 53 7.84 10.13 15.00
N ALA A 54 8.81 9.85 14.12
CA ALA A 54 8.53 9.12 12.88
C ALA A 54 8.20 7.65 13.14
N VAL A 55 8.76 7.04 14.18
CA VAL A 55 8.38 5.69 14.64
C VAL A 55 6.93 5.71 15.13
N LEU A 56 6.59 6.71 15.95
CA LEU A 56 5.22 6.88 16.46
C LEU A 56 4.22 7.15 15.33
N LEU A 57 4.64 7.92 14.31
CA LEU A 57 3.81 8.25 13.15
C LEU A 57 3.54 7.03 12.27
N GLU A 58 4.53 6.16 12.07
CA GLU A 58 4.32 4.87 11.41
C GLU A 58 3.28 4.01 12.16
N LEU A 59 3.41 3.88 13.49
CA LEU A 59 2.45 3.13 14.30
C LEU A 59 1.04 3.75 14.30
N ALA A 60 0.96 5.09 14.35
CA ALA A 60 -0.30 5.82 14.28
C ALA A 60 -1.02 5.60 12.93
N LEU A 61 -0.27 5.57 11.82
CA LEU A 61 -0.82 5.30 10.49
C LEU A 61 -1.36 3.87 10.37
N GLN A 62 -0.65 2.88 10.93
CA GLN A 62 -1.15 1.50 11.00
C GLN A 62 -2.48 1.42 11.76
N GLN A 63 -2.52 2.01 12.95
CA GLN A 63 -3.72 2.03 13.79
C GLN A 63 -4.89 2.75 13.12
N TYR A 64 -4.62 3.90 12.50
CA TYR A 64 -5.61 4.66 11.75
C TYR A 64 -6.24 3.85 10.62
N ALA A 65 -5.42 3.19 9.79
CA ALA A 65 -5.90 2.35 8.70
C ALA A 65 -6.70 1.15 9.21
N VAL A 66 -6.14 0.37 10.15
CA VAL A 66 -6.78 -0.85 10.66
C VAL A 66 -8.09 -0.56 11.38
N GLN A 67 -8.14 0.47 12.23
CA GLN A 67 -9.38 0.84 12.91
C GLN A 67 -10.44 1.38 11.94
N SER A 68 -10.03 2.07 10.87
CA SER A 68 -10.97 2.53 9.84
C SER A 68 -11.57 1.34 9.08
N LEU A 69 -10.75 0.37 8.68
CA LEU A 69 -11.18 -0.80 7.90
C LEU A 69 -12.01 -1.80 8.73
N THR A 70 -11.66 -2.01 10.00
CA THR A 70 -12.45 -2.91 10.87
C THR A 70 -13.87 -2.40 11.10
N ARG A 71 -14.08 -1.07 11.17
CA ARG A 71 -15.44 -0.47 11.19
C ARG A 71 -16.22 -0.72 9.90
N GLU A 72 -15.52 -0.97 8.80
CA GLU A 72 -16.08 -1.29 7.49
C GLU A 72 -16.23 -2.81 7.29
N GLY A 73 -16.08 -3.61 8.37
CA GLY A 73 -16.28 -5.06 8.34
C GLY A 73 -15.12 -5.85 7.76
N PHE A 74 -13.91 -5.28 7.71
CA PHE A 74 -12.69 -6.04 7.41
C PHE A 74 -12.22 -6.79 8.65
N THR A 75 -11.77 -8.03 8.46
CA THR A 75 -11.06 -8.77 9.50
C THR A 75 -9.59 -8.37 9.50
N ALA A 76 -9.12 -7.82 10.62
CA ALA A 76 -7.71 -7.47 10.77
C ALA A 76 -6.86 -8.72 10.99
N VAL A 77 -5.75 -8.83 10.25
CA VAL A 77 -4.77 -9.90 10.39
C VAL A 77 -3.35 -9.34 10.36
N SER A 78 -2.44 -10.00 11.05
CA SER A 78 -0.99 -9.79 10.89
C SER A 78 -0.46 -10.95 10.06
N THR A 79 0.33 -10.65 9.02
CA THR A 79 0.80 -11.67 8.08
C THR A 79 2.24 -12.07 8.37
N PRO A 80 2.66 -13.28 8.01
CA PRO A 80 4.08 -13.61 7.91
C PRO A 80 4.79 -12.70 6.89
N ASP A 81 6.08 -12.46 7.08
CA ASP A 81 6.92 -11.73 6.11
C ASP A 81 7.49 -12.65 4.99
N LEU A 82 7.21 -13.95 5.07
CA LEU A 82 7.63 -14.99 4.12
C LEU A 82 6.41 -15.75 3.58
N ALA A 83 6.46 -16.14 2.31
CA ALA A 83 5.49 -17.06 1.72
C ALA A 83 6.20 -18.08 0.81
N ARG A 84 5.54 -19.22 0.58
CA ARG A 84 6.03 -20.23 -0.38
C ARG A 84 6.02 -19.65 -1.79
N ASN A 85 7.03 -19.98 -2.58
CA ASN A 85 7.17 -19.51 -3.97
C ASN A 85 5.91 -19.77 -4.82
N GLU A 86 5.25 -20.92 -4.64
CA GLU A 86 3.99 -21.25 -5.32
C GLU A 86 2.85 -20.25 -5.03
N VAL A 87 2.82 -19.66 -3.83
CA VAL A 87 1.81 -18.65 -3.45
C VAL A 87 2.12 -17.32 -4.14
N LEU A 88 3.41 -16.94 -4.21
CA LEU A 88 3.83 -15.74 -4.94
C LEU A 88 3.47 -15.85 -6.43
N GLU A 89 3.78 -17.00 -7.04
CA GLU A 89 3.42 -17.30 -8.42
C GLU A 89 1.89 -17.30 -8.62
N GLY A 90 1.14 -17.84 -7.65
CA GLY A 90 -0.31 -17.90 -7.71
C GLY A 90 -0.99 -16.53 -7.69
N ILE A 91 -0.45 -15.59 -6.93
CA ILE A 91 -0.90 -14.19 -6.90
C ILE A 91 -0.46 -13.42 -8.15
N GLY A 92 0.55 -13.92 -8.86
CA GLY A 92 1.05 -13.38 -10.12
C GLY A 92 2.33 -12.57 -10.00
N PHE A 93 3.06 -12.70 -8.89
CA PHE A 93 4.43 -12.21 -8.74
C PHE A 93 5.41 -13.16 -9.45
N ILE A 94 5.24 -13.28 -10.77
CA ILE A 94 6.08 -14.10 -11.65
C ILE A 94 7.13 -13.19 -12.29
N PRO A 95 8.44 -13.44 -12.09
CA PRO A 95 9.48 -12.65 -12.75
C PRO A 95 9.34 -12.71 -14.27
N ARG A 96 9.17 -11.56 -14.92
CA ARG A 96 9.28 -11.45 -16.39
C ARG A 96 10.74 -11.13 -16.73
N GLY A 97 11.63 -12.12 -16.57
CA GLY A 97 13.06 -11.99 -16.84
C GLY A 97 13.95 -12.16 -15.60
N PRO A 98 15.26 -11.89 -15.73
CA PRO A 98 16.25 -12.08 -14.65
C PRO A 98 16.11 -11.06 -13.51
N GLU A 99 15.46 -9.92 -13.76
CA GLU A 99 15.18 -8.92 -12.74
C GLU A 99 13.93 -9.33 -11.94
N THR A 100 14.16 -10.02 -10.83
CA THR A 100 13.11 -10.35 -9.86
C THR A 100 12.87 -9.17 -8.92
N GLN A 101 11.61 -8.81 -8.67
CA GLN A 101 11.22 -7.85 -7.62
C GLN A 101 11.17 -8.48 -6.22
N ILE A 102 11.49 -9.78 -6.10
CA ILE A 102 11.35 -10.58 -4.89
C ILE A 102 12.71 -11.00 -4.36
N TYR A 103 12.91 -10.89 -3.05
CA TYR A 103 14.04 -11.50 -2.34
C TYR A 103 13.71 -12.94 -1.96
N SER A 104 14.54 -13.90 -2.39
CA SER A 104 14.36 -15.33 -2.06
C SER A 104 15.32 -15.79 -0.98
N VAL A 105 14.87 -16.71 -0.13
CA VAL A 105 15.70 -17.29 0.95
C VAL A 105 16.46 -18.49 0.40
N GLU A 106 17.78 -18.41 0.43
CA GLU A 106 18.68 -19.45 -0.08
C GLU A 106 18.39 -20.81 0.58
N ASN A 107 18.43 -21.88 -0.21
CA ASN A 107 18.19 -23.26 0.23
C ASN A 107 16.79 -23.55 0.82
N THR A 108 15.78 -22.74 0.46
CA THR A 108 14.37 -22.97 0.84
C THR A 108 13.42 -22.70 -0.33
N ASP A 109 12.14 -23.05 -0.18
CA ASP A 109 11.06 -22.66 -1.08
C ASP A 109 10.33 -21.37 -0.64
N LEU A 110 10.97 -20.57 0.22
CA LEU A 110 10.41 -19.35 0.79
C LEU A 110 11.01 -18.10 0.15
N SER A 111 10.18 -17.08 0.02
CA SER A 111 10.58 -15.73 -0.40
C SER A 111 9.93 -14.67 0.48
N LEU A 112 10.61 -13.54 0.64
CA LEU A 112 10.07 -12.37 1.33
C LEU A 112 8.92 -11.77 0.51
N VAL A 113 7.87 -11.34 1.20
CA VAL A 113 6.66 -10.82 0.55
C VAL A 113 6.85 -9.36 0.13
N ALA A 114 6.45 -9.02 -1.09
CA ALA A 114 6.45 -7.63 -1.61
C ALA A 114 5.18 -6.84 -1.25
N THR A 115 4.21 -7.51 -0.63
CA THR A 115 2.89 -7.02 -0.23
C THR A 115 2.17 -8.09 0.59
N ALA A 116 1.35 -7.70 1.57
CA ALA A 116 0.45 -8.62 2.27
C ALA A 116 -0.55 -9.31 1.33
N GLU A 117 -0.84 -8.75 0.14
CA GLU A 117 -1.66 -9.39 -0.90
C GLU A 117 -1.24 -10.84 -1.15
N ILE A 118 0.07 -11.12 -1.16
CA ILE A 118 0.63 -12.46 -1.35
C ILE A 118 0.09 -13.42 -0.28
N THR A 119 0.28 -13.04 0.98
CA THR A 119 -0.13 -13.86 2.12
C THR A 119 -1.64 -13.93 2.28
N LEU A 120 -2.35 -12.81 2.10
CA LEU A 120 -3.81 -12.72 2.26
C LEU A 120 -4.52 -13.54 1.18
N GLY A 121 -4.09 -13.42 -0.07
CA GLY A 121 -4.63 -14.21 -1.16
C GLY A 121 -4.30 -15.70 -1.01
N GLY A 122 -3.12 -16.02 -0.48
CA GLY A 122 -2.72 -17.39 -0.13
C GLY A 122 -3.51 -18.03 1.02
N MET A 123 -4.20 -17.25 1.87
CA MET A 123 -4.92 -17.79 3.04
C MET A 123 -5.97 -18.85 2.69
N LEU A 124 -6.57 -18.77 1.50
CA LEU A 124 -7.59 -19.69 1.03
C LEU A 124 -7.12 -20.60 -0.10
N ALA A 125 -5.81 -20.74 -0.31
CA ALA A 125 -5.26 -21.65 -1.31
C ALA A 125 -5.78 -23.08 -1.12
N ASP A 126 -6.21 -23.70 -2.23
CA ASP A 126 -6.87 -25.01 -2.29
C ASP A 126 -8.16 -25.16 -1.46
N GLN A 127 -8.75 -24.07 -0.98
CA GLN A 127 -9.99 -24.10 -0.22
C GLN A 127 -11.23 -23.90 -1.10
N THR A 128 -12.33 -24.53 -0.67
CA THR A 128 -13.68 -24.23 -1.18
C THR A 128 -14.55 -23.67 -0.06
N VAL A 129 -14.95 -22.41 -0.19
CA VAL A 129 -15.83 -21.72 0.77
C VAL A 129 -17.31 -21.82 0.37
N ASP A 130 -18.22 -21.58 1.30
CA ASP A 130 -19.64 -21.44 0.99
C ASP A 130 -19.93 -20.04 0.44
N ALA A 131 -20.78 -19.94 -0.59
CA ALA A 131 -21.15 -18.65 -1.21
C ALA A 131 -21.71 -17.63 -0.21
N GLU A 132 -22.38 -18.10 0.84
CA GLU A 132 -22.95 -17.28 1.92
C GLU A 132 -21.88 -16.60 2.80
N GLN A 133 -20.62 -17.05 2.74
CA GLN A 133 -19.50 -16.42 3.46
C GLN A 133 -18.90 -15.24 2.69
N LEU A 134 -19.27 -15.06 1.41
CA LEU A 134 -18.70 -14.03 0.53
C LEU A 134 -19.56 -12.75 0.54
N PRO A 135 -18.95 -11.55 0.53
CA PRO A 135 -17.52 -11.31 0.40
C PRO A 135 -16.75 -11.49 1.73
N ILE A 136 -15.58 -12.12 1.66
CA ILE A 136 -14.62 -12.15 2.77
C ILE A 136 -13.70 -10.95 2.59
N LYS A 137 -13.65 -10.05 3.58
CA LYS A 137 -12.82 -8.83 3.58
C LYS A 137 -11.75 -8.92 4.66
N LEU A 138 -10.49 -8.75 4.27
CA LEU A 138 -9.32 -8.84 5.13
C LEU A 138 -8.49 -7.57 5.05
N CYS A 139 -7.99 -7.08 6.19
CA CYS A 139 -6.96 -6.06 6.19
C CYS A 139 -5.70 -6.58 6.88
N GLY A 140 -4.56 -6.53 6.18
CA GLY A 140 -3.30 -7.13 6.60
C GLY A 140 -2.20 -6.10 6.83
N ILE A 141 -1.50 -6.19 7.95
CA ILE A 141 -0.26 -5.43 8.17
C ILE A 141 0.94 -6.32 7.82
N SER A 142 1.86 -5.82 6.99
CA SER A 142 3.09 -6.53 6.63
C SER A 142 4.28 -5.60 6.43
N HIS A 143 5.48 -6.11 6.66
CA HIS A 143 6.67 -5.54 6.03
C HIS A 143 6.72 -6.02 4.58
N CYS A 144 7.01 -5.10 3.67
CA CYS A 144 7.08 -5.36 2.23
C CYS A 144 8.53 -5.23 1.78
N PHE A 145 9.02 -6.26 1.09
CA PHE A 145 10.40 -6.33 0.60
C PHE A 145 10.43 -6.35 -0.91
N ARG A 146 11.16 -5.41 -1.52
CA ARG A 146 11.33 -5.32 -2.98
C ARG A 146 12.78 -5.09 -3.32
N THR A 147 13.29 -5.85 -4.28
CA THR A 147 14.69 -5.72 -4.72
C THR A 147 14.95 -4.39 -5.44
N GLU A 148 13.89 -3.71 -5.89
CA GLU A 148 13.96 -2.44 -6.64
C GLU A 148 14.96 -2.49 -7.81
N ALA A 149 15.15 -3.68 -8.40
CA ALA A 149 15.99 -3.89 -9.57
C ALA A 149 15.55 -2.97 -10.72
N GLY A 150 16.53 -2.35 -11.40
CA GLY A 150 16.30 -1.43 -12.52
C GLY A 150 15.92 0.01 -12.12
N ALA A 151 15.74 0.32 -10.83
CA ALA A 151 15.42 1.68 -10.39
C ALA A 151 16.68 2.55 -10.29
N HIS A 152 16.80 3.58 -11.13
CA HIS A 152 17.89 4.57 -11.07
C HIS A 152 17.31 6.00 -11.08
N GLY A 153 18.01 6.95 -10.46
CA GLY A 153 17.70 8.39 -10.56
C GLY A 153 16.95 8.98 -9.37
N ARG A 154 16.29 10.13 -9.57
CA ARG A 154 15.76 10.99 -8.50
C ARG A 154 14.74 10.29 -7.57
N ALA A 155 14.07 9.25 -8.03
CA ALA A 155 13.10 8.50 -7.24
C ALA A 155 13.73 7.64 -6.13
N THR A 156 15.04 7.37 -6.17
CA THR A 156 15.74 6.53 -5.19
C THR A 156 16.27 7.32 -3.99
N ARG A 157 16.15 8.66 -4.00
CA ARG A 157 16.50 9.51 -2.85
C ARG A 157 15.30 9.62 -1.91
N GLY A 158 15.51 9.27 -0.64
CA GLY A 158 14.50 9.39 0.42
C GLY A 158 13.60 8.15 0.55
N LEU A 159 12.35 8.33 0.98
CA LEU A 159 11.43 7.22 1.31
C LEU A 159 10.58 6.72 0.14
N PHE A 160 10.64 7.35 -1.03
CA PHE A 160 9.65 7.12 -2.10
C PHE A 160 9.77 5.72 -2.72
N ARG A 161 11.01 5.24 -2.84
CA ARG A 161 11.36 3.93 -3.36
C ARG A 161 12.49 3.33 -2.52
N VAL A 162 12.15 2.36 -1.69
CA VAL A 162 12.99 1.74 -0.68
C VAL A 162 12.78 0.23 -0.69
N HIS A 163 13.79 -0.54 -0.25
CA HIS A 163 13.74 -1.99 -0.30
C HIS A 163 12.80 -2.61 0.73
N GLN A 164 12.60 -1.92 1.85
CA GLN A 164 11.72 -2.36 2.93
C GLN A 164 10.80 -1.21 3.36
N PHE A 165 9.50 -1.50 3.48
CA PHE A 165 8.52 -0.54 4.00
C PHE A 165 7.31 -1.27 4.58
N THR A 166 6.63 -0.63 5.53
CA THR A 166 5.40 -1.17 6.12
C THR A 166 4.18 -0.77 5.29
N LYS A 167 3.21 -1.68 5.15
CA LYS A 167 1.96 -1.43 4.45
C LYS A 167 0.77 -2.02 5.20
N VAL A 168 -0.36 -1.33 5.12
CA VAL A 168 -1.67 -1.91 5.45
C VAL A 168 -2.41 -2.19 4.15
N GLU A 169 -2.71 -3.47 3.90
CA GLU A 169 -3.37 -3.95 2.68
C GLU A 169 -4.83 -4.28 2.95
N MET A 170 -5.69 -4.05 1.96
CA MET A 170 -7.04 -4.58 1.85
C MET A 170 -7.04 -5.73 0.85
N PHE A 171 -7.72 -6.82 1.19
CA PHE A 171 -7.93 -7.94 0.28
C PHE A 171 -9.36 -8.45 0.40
N ALA A 172 -9.98 -8.78 -0.73
CA ALA A 172 -11.33 -9.33 -0.75
C ALA A 172 -11.41 -10.57 -1.65
N PHE A 173 -12.11 -11.59 -1.15
CA PHE A 173 -12.63 -12.68 -1.96
C PHE A 173 -14.12 -12.44 -2.16
N THR A 174 -14.59 -12.45 -3.41
CA THR A 174 -15.99 -12.11 -3.72
C THR A 174 -16.63 -13.13 -4.65
N LEU A 175 -17.96 -13.10 -4.73
CA LEU A 175 -18.65 -13.65 -5.90
C LEU A 175 -18.33 -12.81 -7.15
N PRO A 176 -18.39 -13.38 -8.37
CA PRO A 176 -18.13 -12.63 -9.60
C PRO A 176 -18.99 -11.37 -9.76
N GLU A 177 -20.28 -11.46 -9.42
CA GLU A 177 -21.25 -10.35 -9.49
C GLU A 177 -20.99 -9.22 -8.47
N GLN A 178 -20.18 -9.48 -7.44
CA GLN A 178 -19.79 -8.51 -6.42
C GLN A 178 -18.47 -7.81 -6.74
N SER A 179 -17.76 -8.23 -7.79
CA SER A 179 -16.38 -7.85 -8.05
C SER A 179 -16.21 -6.37 -8.38
N ASP A 180 -16.94 -5.82 -9.35
CA ASP A 180 -16.82 -4.42 -9.73
C ASP A 180 -17.30 -3.46 -8.61
N PRO A 181 -18.44 -3.70 -7.93
CA PRO A 181 -18.82 -2.91 -6.77
C PRO A 181 -17.78 -2.94 -5.63
N MET A 182 -17.08 -4.06 -5.45
CA MET A 182 -16.01 -4.16 -4.46
C MET A 182 -14.81 -3.31 -4.85
N LEU A 183 -14.43 -3.25 -6.14
CA LEU A 183 -13.33 -2.39 -6.61
C LEU A 183 -13.62 -0.92 -6.30
N ASP A 184 -14.83 -0.46 -6.63
CA ASP A 184 -15.27 0.91 -6.37
C ASP A 184 -15.26 1.21 -4.85
N HIS A 185 -15.71 0.24 -4.03
CA HIS A 185 -15.68 0.36 -2.57
C HIS A 185 -14.27 0.44 -1.99
N LEU A 186 -13.32 -0.37 -2.48
CA LEU A 186 -11.91 -0.30 -2.07
C LEU A 186 -11.30 1.06 -2.45
N CYS A 187 -11.53 1.54 -3.67
CA CYS A 187 -11.08 2.85 -4.12
C CYS A 187 -11.67 4.00 -3.26
N GLU A 188 -12.95 3.88 -2.88
CA GLU A 188 -13.59 4.84 -1.98
C GLU A 188 -12.99 4.82 -0.56
N LEU A 189 -12.60 3.64 -0.05
CA LEU A 189 -11.89 3.52 1.22
C LEU A 189 -10.52 4.20 1.18
N GLU A 190 -9.74 3.98 0.12
CA GLU A 190 -8.46 4.68 -0.09
C GLU A 190 -8.66 6.20 -0.09
N CYS A 191 -9.66 6.68 -0.84
CA CYS A 191 -10.04 8.10 -0.85
C CYS A 191 -10.39 8.62 0.55
N ARG A 192 -11.25 7.90 1.30
CA ARG A 192 -11.68 8.30 2.65
C ARG A 192 -10.50 8.37 3.63
N LEU A 193 -9.55 7.44 3.54
CA LEU A 193 -8.36 7.43 4.37
C LEU A 193 -7.52 8.69 4.14
N PHE A 194 -7.25 9.04 2.88
CA PHE A 194 -6.45 10.23 2.54
C PHE A 194 -7.20 11.55 2.75
N ASP A 195 -8.51 11.57 2.54
CA ASP A 195 -9.40 12.68 2.90
C ASP A 195 -9.43 12.93 4.42
N GLY A 196 -9.28 11.89 5.24
CA GLY A 196 -9.17 11.99 6.70
C GLY A 196 -7.78 12.42 7.17
N LEU A 197 -6.74 12.09 6.41
CA LEU A 197 -5.37 12.58 6.63
C LEU A 197 -5.17 14.02 6.16
N GLY A 198 -6.14 14.62 5.47
CA GLY A 198 -6.02 15.99 4.93
C GLY A 198 -4.91 16.13 3.90
N ILE A 199 -4.68 15.10 3.07
CA ILE A 199 -3.66 15.10 2.02
C ILE A 199 -4.31 15.37 0.66
N PRO A 200 -3.82 16.32 -0.16
CA PRO A 200 -4.30 16.49 -1.52
C PRO A 200 -3.89 15.29 -2.38
N TYR A 201 -4.82 14.77 -3.17
CA TYR A 201 -4.56 13.63 -4.04
C TYR A 201 -5.41 13.66 -5.32
N ARG A 202 -5.05 12.79 -6.27
CA ARG A 202 -5.86 12.45 -7.45
C ARG A 202 -5.98 10.94 -7.60
N VAL A 203 -7.03 10.49 -8.26
CA VAL A 203 -7.27 9.08 -8.61
C VAL A 203 -7.10 8.92 -10.11
N ILE A 204 -6.29 7.95 -10.50
CA ILE A 204 -5.94 7.63 -11.87
C ILE A 204 -6.53 6.27 -12.23
N ASP A 205 -7.35 6.20 -13.27
CA ASP A 205 -7.74 4.95 -13.94
C ASP A 205 -6.60 4.54 -14.86
N THR A 206 -5.99 3.38 -14.56
CA THR A 206 -4.73 2.94 -15.16
C THR A 206 -4.97 2.39 -16.56
N ALA A 207 -4.21 2.88 -17.55
CA ALA A 207 -4.27 2.36 -18.90
C ALA A 207 -3.87 0.88 -18.98
N THR A 208 -4.45 0.16 -19.94
CA THR A 208 -4.25 -1.29 -20.11
C THR A 208 -2.78 -1.70 -20.27
N GLY A 209 -1.94 -0.86 -20.90
CA GLY A 209 -0.51 -1.10 -21.06
C GLY A 209 0.32 -0.97 -19.78
N ASP A 210 -0.22 -0.33 -18.74
CA ASP A 210 0.43 -0.15 -17.45
C ASP A 210 -0.15 -1.08 -16.36
N LEU A 211 -1.11 -1.94 -16.70
CA LEU A 211 -1.67 -2.91 -15.77
C LEU A 211 -0.65 -4.00 -15.42
N GLY A 212 -0.60 -4.35 -14.13
CA GLY A 212 0.11 -5.53 -13.66
C GLY A 212 -0.53 -6.81 -14.22
N GLY A 213 0.26 -7.88 -14.36
CA GLY A 213 -0.19 -9.14 -14.97
C GLY A 213 -1.54 -9.68 -14.47
N PRO A 214 -1.86 -9.61 -13.15
CA PRO A 214 -3.14 -10.08 -12.61
C PRO A 214 -4.32 -9.11 -12.77
N ALA A 215 -4.08 -7.83 -13.05
CA ALA A 215 -5.11 -6.80 -12.93
C ALA A 215 -6.01 -6.73 -14.18
N TYR A 216 -7.31 -6.93 -13.99
CA TYR A 216 -8.35 -6.63 -14.99
C TYR A 216 -8.61 -5.13 -15.09
N ARG A 217 -8.63 -4.43 -13.94
CA ARG A 217 -8.74 -2.98 -13.83
C ARG A 217 -8.01 -2.51 -12.57
N LYS A 218 -7.39 -1.33 -12.62
CA LYS A 218 -6.63 -0.75 -11.51
C LYS A 218 -6.87 0.75 -11.37
N PHE A 219 -7.07 1.21 -10.14
CA PHE A 219 -7.01 2.62 -9.79
C PHE A 219 -5.78 2.90 -8.92
N ASP A 220 -5.09 3.99 -9.22
CA ASP A 220 -3.98 4.49 -8.40
C ASP A 220 -4.39 5.80 -7.75
N LEU A 221 -4.13 5.91 -6.45
CA LEU A 221 -4.23 7.19 -5.74
C LEU A 221 -2.83 7.78 -5.66
N GLU A 222 -2.69 9.00 -6.16
CA GLU A 222 -1.43 9.73 -6.13
C GLU A 222 -1.58 10.96 -5.23
N ALA A 223 -0.73 11.06 -4.21
CA ALA A 223 -0.71 12.18 -3.28
C ALA A 223 0.21 13.30 -3.78
N TRP A 224 -0.14 14.54 -3.48
CA TRP A 224 0.69 15.70 -3.78
C TRP A 224 1.93 15.73 -2.87
N MET A 225 3.11 15.85 -3.46
CA MET A 225 4.40 15.90 -2.76
C MET A 225 5.11 17.23 -3.05
N PRO A 226 4.97 18.26 -2.20
CA PRO A 226 5.54 19.59 -2.41
C PRO A 226 7.03 19.62 -2.76
N GLY A 227 7.86 18.79 -2.11
CA GLY A 227 9.32 18.73 -2.35
C GLY A 227 9.68 18.20 -3.73
N ARG A 228 8.77 17.43 -4.34
CA ARG A 228 8.90 16.93 -5.72
C ARG A 228 8.20 17.82 -6.74
N ASN A 229 7.25 18.65 -6.30
CA ASN A 229 6.35 19.45 -7.13
C ASN A 229 5.57 18.59 -8.15
N GLU A 230 5.17 17.39 -7.72
CA GLU A 230 4.41 16.44 -8.53
C GLU A 230 3.54 15.54 -7.64
N PHE A 231 2.64 14.81 -8.27
CA PHE A 231 1.90 13.73 -7.63
C PHE A 231 2.76 12.45 -7.60
N GLY A 232 2.66 11.68 -6.52
CA GLY A 232 3.30 10.38 -6.38
C GLY A 232 2.32 9.33 -5.90
N GLU A 233 2.31 8.15 -6.54
CA GLU A 233 1.48 7.01 -6.16
C GLU A 233 1.68 6.64 -4.68
N VAL A 234 0.59 6.53 -3.93
CA VAL A 234 0.58 6.16 -2.50
C VAL A 234 -0.30 4.94 -2.23
N THR A 235 -1.31 4.70 -3.06
CA THR A 235 -2.13 3.49 -3.02
C THR A 235 -2.41 2.99 -4.43
N SER A 236 -2.85 1.73 -4.49
CA SER A 236 -3.29 1.09 -5.70
C SER A 236 -4.33 0.04 -5.34
N THR A 237 -5.44 0.00 -6.06
CA THR A 237 -6.47 -1.03 -5.93
C THR A 237 -6.78 -1.69 -7.26
N SER A 238 -6.86 -3.01 -7.25
CA SER A 238 -7.05 -3.83 -8.46
C SER A 238 -8.18 -4.84 -8.28
N ASN A 239 -8.93 -5.03 -9.36
CA ASN A 239 -9.78 -6.20 -9.55
C ASN A 239 -8.99 -7.21 -10.39
N CYS A 240 -8.80 -8.43 -9.87
CA CYS A 240 -8.07 -9.50 -10.55
C CYS A 240 -8.99 -10.56 -11.17
N THR A 241 -10.31 -10.40 -11.05
CA THR A 241 -11.31 -11.39 -11.44
C THR A 241 -10.92 -12.78 -10.91
N ASP A 242 -10.93 -13.82 -11.75
CA ASP A 242 -10.57 -15.17 -11.34
C ASP A 242 -9.07 -15.52 -11.53
N TYR A 243 -8.21 -14.56 -11.92
CA TYR A 243 -6.82 -14.82 -12.27
C TYR A 243 -6.04 -15.52 -11.16
N GLN A 244 -6.09 -14.95 -9.95
CA GLN A 244 -5.37 -15.44 -8.78
C GLN A 244 -6.07 -16.68 -8.22
N ALA A 245 -7.40 -16.65 -8.12
CA ALA A 245 -8.21 -17.76 -7.65
C ALA A 245 -7.99 -19.04 -8.49
N ARG A 246 -7.80 -18.91 -9.80
CA ARG A 246 -7.51 -20.03 -10.70
C ARG A 246 -6.17 -20.68 -10.42
N ARG A 247 -5.15 -19.89 -10.05
CA ARG A 247 -3.78 -20.38 -9.78
C ARG A 247 -3.64 -20.96 -8.39
N LEU A 248 -4.33 -20.36 -7.42
CA LEU A 248 -4.38 -20.81 -6.04
C LEU A 248 -5.52 -21.81 -5.77
N ASN A 249 -6.27 -22.20 -6.80
CA ASN A 249 -7.42 -23.11 -6.74
C ASN A 249 -8.44 -22.75 -5.64
N ILE A 250 -8.79 -21.46 -5.56
CA ILE A 250 -9.73 -20.92 -4.57
C ILE A 250 -11.12 -20.92 -5.16
N ARG A 251 -12.04 -21.64 -4.51
CA ARG A 251 -13.37 -21.90 -5.07
C ARG A 251 -14.47 -21.56 -4.07
N TYR A 252 -15.68 -21.41 -4.58
CA TYR A 252 -16.89 -21.40 -3.78
C TYR A 252 -17.90 -22.43 -4.27
N ARG A 253 -18.79 -22.84 -3.37
CA ARG A 253 -19.95 -23.69 -3.68
C ARG A 253 -21.24 -22.99 -3.29
N VAL A 254 -22.29 -23.24 -4.07
CA VAL A 254 -23.63 -22.73 -3.79
C VAL A 254 -24.48 -23.88 -3.26
N LYS A 255 -25.12 -23.70 -2.12
CA LYS A 255 -25.97 -24.72 -1.50
C LYS A 255 -27.06 -25.18 -2.47
N GLY A 256 -27.20 -26.49 -2.64
CA GLY A 256 -28.17 -27.09 -3.55
C GLY A 256 -27.75 -27.11 -5.04
N GLN A 257 -26.58 -26.58 -5.40
CA GLN A 257 -26.02 -26.69 -6.75
C GLN A 257 -24.87 -27.72 -6.78
N ARG A 258 -24.75 -28.45 -7.90
CA ARG A 258 -23.64 -29.40 -8.12
C ARG A 258 -22.40 -28.66 -8.64
N GLY A 259 -21.23 -28.98 -8.09
CA GLY A 259 -19.94 -28.44 -8.52
C GLY A 259 -19.50 -27.19 -7.75
N THR A 260 -18.36 -26.63 -8.15
CA THR A 260 -17.74 -25.45 -7.53
C THR A 260 -17.33 -24.45 -8.61
N ARG A 261 -17.27 -23.18 -8.25
CA ARG A 261 -16.91 -22.06 -9.12
C ARG A 261 -15.71 -21.30 -8.53
N LEU A 262 -14.96 -20.57 -9.33
CA LEU A 262 -13.85 -19.75 -8.83
C LEU A 262 -14.40 -18.47 -8.21
N VAL A 263 -13.81 -18.05 -7.09
CA VAL A 263 -14.06 -16.71 -6.54
C VAL A 263 -13.40 -15.65 -7.43
N HIS A 264 -13.81 -14.39 -7.26
CA HIS A 264 -13.01 -13.26 -7.71
C HIS A 264 -12.14 -12.73 -6.56
N THR A 265 -10.99 -12.16 -6.90
CA THR A 265 -10.08 -11.53 -5.93
C THR A 265 -9.86 -10.05 -6.23
N LEU A 266 -9.79 -9.25 -5.17
CA LEU A 266 -9.48 -7.84 -5.22
C LEU A 266 -8.48 -7.47 -4.14
N ASN A 267 -7.64 -6.49 -4.44
CA ASN A 267 -6.67 -5.94 -3.51
C ASN A 267 -6.69 -4.41 -3.54
N GLY A 268 -6.22 -3.79 -2.47
CA GLY A 268 -6.11 -2.34 -2.34
C GLY A 268 -5.09 -1.98 -1.28
N THR A 269 -4.28 -0.95 -1.51
CA THR A 269 -3.36 -0.46 -0.48
C THR A 269 -4.12 0.53 0.38
N ALA A 270 -4.36 0.22 1.65
CA ALA A 270 -4.98 1.21 2.54
C ALA A 270 -4.00 2.35 2.82
N ILE A 271 -2.77 2.02 3.24
CA ILE A 271 -1.69 2.98 3.47
C ILE A 271 -0.34 2.29 3.20
N ALA A 272 0.43 2.82 2.24
CA ALA A 272 1.87 2.55 2.12
C ALA A 272 2.64 3.57 2.97
N ILE A 273 3.11 3.15 4.14
CA ILE A 273 3.51 4.07 5.21
C ILE A 273 4.67 4.96 4.80
N SER A 274 5.70 4.41 4.14
CA SER A 274 6.87 5.20 3.71
C SER A 274 6.49 6.39 2.83
N ARG A 275 5.56 6.20 1.88
CA ARG A 275 5.12 7.28 0.98
C ARG A 275 4.11 8.21 1.64
N THR A 276 3.28 7.71 2.55
CA THR A 276 2.38 8.55 3.35
C THR A 276 3.15 9.45 4.33
N LEU A 277 4.28 8.97 4.88
CA LEU A 277 5.19 9.81 5.68
C LEU A 277 5.71 11.00 4.86
N ILE A 278 6.11 10.79 3.61
CA ILE A 278 6.51 11.89 2.71
C ILE A 278 5.39 12.92 2.58
N ALA A 279 4.18 12.46 2.25
CA ALA A 279 3.04 13.33 2.05
C ALA A 279 2.71 14.13 3.32
N ILE A 280 2.76 13.51 4.50
CA ILE A 280 2.51 14.20 5.78
C ILE A 280 3.61 15.22 6.07
N LEU A 281 4.88 14.81 6.08
CA LEU A 281 6.00 15.70 6.39
C LEU A 281 5.99 16.93 5.49
N GLU A 282 5.84 16.75 4.18
CA GLU A 282 5.92 17.84 3.22
C GLU A 282 4.68 18.74 3.22
N ASN A 283 3.46 18.21 3.36
CA ASN A 283 2.23 19.04 3.33
C ASN A 283 1.97 19.76 4.67
N TYR A 284 2.40 19.18 5.79
CA TYR A 284 2.13 19.71 7.13
C TYR A 284 3.30 20.52 7.74
N GLN A 285 4.42 20.68 7.02
CA GLN A 285 5.57 21.48 7.48
C GLN A 285 5.23 22.94 7.76
N GLN A 286 5.94 23.56 8.70
CA GLN A 286 5.82 24.96 9.07
C GLN A 286 7.13 25.70 8.74
N ALA A 287 7.10 27.04 8.76
CA ALA A 287 8.25 27.86 8.37
C ALA A 287 9.49 27.60 9.24
N ASP A 288 9.30 27.23 10.51
CA ASP A 288 10.36 26.87 11.43
C ASP A 288 10.92 25.45 11.20
N GLY A 289 10.32 24.66 10.31
CA GLY A 289 10.66 23.27 10.00
C GLY A 289 9.94 22.23 10.86
N SER A 290 9.11 22.64 11.83
CA SER A 290 8.23 21.70 12.55
C SER A 290 7.13 21.17 11.64
N VAL A 291 6.51 20.04 12.00
CA VAL A 291 5.44 19.42 11.21
C VAL A 291 4.20 19.26 12.08
N ILE A 292 3.07 19.78 11.61
CA ILE A 292 1.78 19.58 12.29
C ILE A 292 1.33 18.13 12.11
N VAL A 293 0.91 17.49 13.18
CA VAL A 293 0.34 16.14 13.12
C VAL A 293 -1.11 16.25 12.60
N PRO A 294 -1.49 15.50 11.54
CA PRO A 294 -2.88 15.43 11.07
C PRO A 294 -3.82 15.08 12.22
N GLU A 295 -4.97 15.76 12.30
CA GLU A 295 -5.91 15.60 13.42
C GLU A 295 -6.33 14.15 13.65
N ALA A 296 -6.54 13.41 12.55
CA ALA A 296 -6.89 12.00 12.60
C ALA A 296 -5.84 11.12 13.30
N LEU A 297 -4.57 11.52 13.33
CA LEU A 297 -3.48 10.74 13.91
C LEU A 297 -3.13 11.12 15.36
N ARG A 298 -3.57 12.30 15.82
CA ARG A 298 -3.28 12.82 17.17
C ARG A 298 -3.66 11.86 18.32
N PRO A 299 -4.76 11.08 18.25
CA PRO A 299 -5.10 10.12 19.31
C PRO A 299 -4.00 9.08 19.57
N TRP A 300 -3.21 8.72 18.56
CA TRP A 300 -2.10 7.77 18.70
C TRP A 300 -0.74 8.46 18.86
N MET A 301 -0.57 9.65 18.27
CA MET A 301 0.66 10.42 18.40
C MET A 301 0.84 11.04 19.80
N GLY A 302 -0.26 11.40 20.48
CA GLY A 302 -0.21 12.08 21.78
C GLY A 302 0.30 13.53 21.73
N ILE A 303 0.68 14.01 20.54
CA ILE A 303 1.19 15.35 20.24
C ILE A 303 0.46 15.89 19.01
N ASP A 304 0.41 17.21 18.87
CA ASP A 304 -0.16 17.90 17.70
C ASP A 304 0.90 18.46 16.74
N ARG A 305 2.18 18.42 17.13
CA ARG A 305 3.31 18.93 16.36
C ARG A 305 4.58 18.11 16.64
N ILE A 306 5.33 17.81 15.59
CA ILE A 306 6.69 17.23 15.63
C ILE A 306 7.71 18.36 15.56
N GLY A 307 8.74 18.33 16.40
CA GLY A 307 9.77 19.37 16.48
C GLY A 307 9.36 20.59 17.32
N SER A 308 8.45 20.41 18.28
CA SER A 308 8.08 21.39 19.31
C SER A 308 8.98 21.34 20.54
#